data_AF-A0A520DZS4-F1
#
_entry.id   AF-A0A520DZS4-F1
#
_cell.length_a   1.000
_cell.length_b   1.000
_cell.length_c   1.000
_cell.angle_alpha   90.00
_cell.angle_beta   90.00
_cell.angle_gamma   90.00
#
_symmetry.space_group_name_H-M   'P 1'
#
loop_
_entity.id
_entity.type
_entity.pdbx_description
1 polymer ?
#
loop_
_entity_poly.entity_id
_entity_poly.type
_entity_poly.pdbx_seq_one_letter_code
_entity_poly.pdbx_strand_id
1 'polypeptide(L)'
;DAEIFAKVIVPLTIPHILTAIRVALGVAWATLVASELIAAQQGLGALIQNASAFFQLDIIYVGIICIGFIALLMDLALRLLSRRLVAWQDRIA
;
A
#
# COMPACT_ATOMS: atom_id res chain seq x y z
N ASP A 1 34.87 2.65 -12.05
CA ASP A 1 33.94 1.79 -11.27
C ASP A 1 32.55 2.40 -11.03
N ALA A 2 32.45 3.68 -10.60
CA ALA A 2 31.15 4.32 -10.35
C ALA A 2 30.25 4.47 -11.60
N GLU A 3 30.83 4.63 -12.79
CA GLU A 3 30.08 4.75 -14.06
C GLU A 3 29.31 3.48 -14.44
N ILE A 4 29.86 2.28 -14.17
CA ILE A 4 29.19 1.01 -14.47
C ILE A 4 28.02 0.82 -13.49
N PHE A 5 28.22 1.19 -12.23
CA PHE A 5 27.19 1.12 -11.19
C PHE A 5 25.96 1.97 -11.54
N ALA A 6 26.14 3.24 -11.89
CA ALA A 6 25.03 4.13 -12.18
C ALA A 6 24.32 3.84 -13.51
N LYS A 7 25.03 3.28 -14.50
CA LYS A 7 24.56 3.16 -15.88
C LYS A 7 24.04 1.76 -16.23
N VAL A 8 24.43 0.73 -15.48
CA VAL A 8 24.04 -0.67 -15.71
C VAL A 8 23.31 -1.28 -14.51
N ILE A 9 23.84 -1.13 -13.30
CA ILE A 9 23.30 -1.79 -12.09
C ILE A 9 22.04 -1.08 -11.58
N VAL A 10 22.05 0.26 -11.54
CA VAL A 10 20.88 1.06 -11.13
C VAL A 10 19.64 0.75 -12.00
N PRO A 11 19.69 0.81 -13.34
CA PRO A 11 18.52 0.48 -14.15
C PRO A 11 18.07 -0.98 -13.99
N LEU A 12 18.98 -1.95 -13.82
CA LEU A 12 18.57 -3.34 -13.61
C LEU A 12 17.82 -3.56 -12.28
N THR A 13 18.14 -2.79 -11.25
CA THR A 13 17.65 -3.04 -9.88
C THR A 13 16.37 -2.28 -9.54
N ILE A 14 16.06 -1.19 -10.26
CA ILE A 14 14.82 -0.41 -10.11
C ILE A 14 13.54 -1.27 -10.15
N PRO A 15 13.31 -2.15 -11.14
CA PRO A 15 12.11 -3.00 -11.17
C PRO A 15 12.05 -3.96 -9.97
N HIS A 16 13.20 -4.45 -9.50
CA HIS A 16 13.28 -5.34 -8.35
C HIS A 16 12.93 -4.62 -7.04
N ILE A 17 13.43 -3.39 -6.85
CA ILE A 17 13.10 -2.55 -5.69
C ILE A 17 11.62 -2.16 -5.69
N LEU A 18 11.05 -1.80 -6.84
CA LEU A 18 9.63 -1.46 -6.94
C LEU A 18 8.72 -2.63 -6.59
N THR A 19 9.11 -3.85 -6.97
CA THR A 19 8.38 -5.07 -6.60
C THR A 19 8.45 -5.29 -5.08
N ALA A 20 9.62 -5.09 -4.47
CA ALA A 20 9.79 -5.18 -3.03
C ALA A 20 8.96 -4.12 -2.26
N ILE A 21 8.94 -2.88 -2.74
CA ILE A 21 8.13 -1.79 -2.14
C ILE A 21 6.65 -2.14 -2.16
N ARG A 22 6.13 -2.71 -3.27
CA ARG A 22 4.72 -3.11 -3.36
C ARG A 22 4.37 -4.15 -2.30
N VAL A 23 5.21 -5.17 -2.14
CA VAL A 23 5.01 -6.22 -1.13
C VAL A 23 5.10 -5.64 0.28
N ALA A 24 6.12 -4.83 0.56
CA ALA A 24 6.32 -4.20 1.85
C ALA A 24 5.15 -3.29 2.24
N LEU A 25 4.57 -2.56 1.29
CA LEU A 25 3.41 -1.72 1.54
C LEU A 25 2.16 -2.55 1.89
N GLY A 26 1.93 -3.67 1.20
CA GLY A 26 0.82 -4.57 1.54
C GLY A 26 0.92 -5.08 2.98
N VAL A 27 2.14 -5.45 3.41
CA VAL A 27 2.40 -5.87 4.79
C VAL A 27 2.22 -4.70 5.77
N ALA A 28 2.80 -3.54 5.46
CA ALA A 28 2.68 -2.35 6.31
C ALA A 28 1.23 -1.92 6.51
N TRP A 29 0.40 -2.00 5.46
CA TRP A 29 -1.04 -1.74 5.53
C TRP A 29 -1.76 -2.71 6.46
N ALA A 30 -1.52 -4.01 6.30
CA ALA A 30 -2.12 -5.03 7.16
C ALA A 30 -1.72 -4.82 8.63
N THR A 31 -0.46 -4.49 8.89
CA THR A 31 0.04 -4.16 10.23
C THR A 31 -0.61 -2.89 10.79
N LEU A 32 -0.77 -1.83 9.99
CA LEU A 32 -1.43 -0.60 10.40
C LEU A 32 -2.87 -0.88 10.84
N VAL A 33 -3.64 -1.60 10.00
CA VAL A 33 -5.04 -1.95 10.29
C VAL A 33 -5.12 -2.80 11.56
N ALA A 34 -4.26 -3.82 11.70
CA ALA A 34 -4.19 -4.64 12.91
C ALA A 34 -3.87 -3.80 14.16
N SER A 35 -2.97 -2.83 14.03
CA SER A 35 -2.65 -1.90 15.12
C SER A 35 -3.83 -0.99 15.47
N GLU A 36 -4.60 -0.51 14.48
CA GLU A 36 -5.80 0.28 14.72
C GLU A 36 -6.88 -0.52 15.47
N LEU A 37 -7.03 -1.81 15.15
CA LEU A 37 -8.01 -2.69 15.81
C LEU A 37 -7.71 -2.93 17.29
N ILE A 38 -6.43 -2.88 17.71
CA ILE A 38 -6.01 -3.22 19.08
C ILE A 38 -5.88 -2.00 19.97
N ALA A 39 -5.30 -0.90 19.46
CA ALA A 39 -4.83 0.20 20.30
C ALA A 39 -5.39 1.58 19.93
N ALA A 40 -6.00 1.74 18.75
CA ALA A 40 -6.49 3.04 18.33
C ALA A 40 -7.88 3.31 18.92
N GLN A 41 -8.03 4.46 19.57
CA GLN A 41 -9.32 5.00 20.04
C GLN A 41 -10.08 5.73 18.91
N GLN A 42 -9.38 6.06 17.81
CA GLN A 42 -9.90 6.78 16.66
C GLN A 42 -9.34 6.14 15.39
N GLY A 43 -10.21 5.77 14.44
CA GLY A 43 -9.83 5.10 13.20
C GLY A 43 -10.97 4.28 12.61
N LEU A 44 -10.79 3.77 11.39
CA LEU A 44 -11.78 2.90 10.73
C LEU A 44 -11.93 1.56 11.48
N GLY A 45 -10.82 0.96 11.92
CA GLY A 45 -10.84 -0.26 12.72
C GLY A 45 -11.55 -0.08 14.06
N ALA A 46 -11.31 1.05 14.73
CA ALA A 46 -11.97 1.40 16.00
C ALA A 46 -13.48 1.64 15.83
N LEU A 47 -13.88 2.31 14.72
CA LEU A 47 -15.29 2.49 14.36
C LEU A 47 -16.01 1.15 14.15
N ILE A 48 -15.38 0.21 13.45
CA ILE A 48 -15.93 -1.13 13.22
C ILE A 48 -16.07 -1.89 14.55
N GLN A 49 -15.05 -1.83 15.41
CA GLN A 49 -15.12 -2.44 16.75
C GLN A 49 -16.29 -1.87 17.57
N ASN A 50 -16.44 -0.54 17.57
CA ASN A 50 -17.53 0.12 18.29
C ASN A 50 -18.90 -0.25 17.69
N ALA A 51 -19.04 -0.24 16.36
CA ALA A 51 -20.27 -0.65 15.69
C ALA A 51 -20.63 -2.12 15.95
N SER A 52 -19.62 -3.00 16.09
CA SER A 52 -19.81 -4.39 16.48
C SER A 52 -20.37 -4.53 17.89
N ALA A 53 -19.97 -3.67 18.83
CA ALA A 53 -20.52 -3.67 20.18
C ALA A 53 -22.02 -3.29 20.21
N PHE A 54 -22.46 -2.45 19.28
CA PHE A 54 -23.86 -2.03 19.12
C PHE A 54 -24.64 -2.85 18.08
N PHE A 55 -24.07 -3.93 17.53
CA PHE A 55 -24.68 -4.75 16.47
C PHE A 55 -25.14 -3.95 15.24
N GLN A 56 -24.47 -2.83 14.93
CA GLN A 56 -24.78 -1.98 13.78
C GLN A 56 -24.10 -2.51 12.52
N LEU A 57 -24.67 -3.57 11.96
CA LEU A 57 -24.13 -4.24 10.76
C LEU A 57 -23.92 -3.28 9.58
N ASP A 58 -24.81 -2.30 9.41
CA ASP A 58 -24.71 -1.29 8.35
C ASP A 58 -23.36 -0.56 8.38
N ILE A 59 -22.92 -0.15 9.57
CA ILE A 59 -21.64 0.58 9.73
C ILE A 59 -20.45 -0.36 9.57
N ILE A 60 -20.56 -1.61 10.02
CA ILE A 60 -19.51 -2.62 9.84
C ILE A 60 -19.25 -2.88 8.36
N TYR A 61 -20.30 -3.09 7.57
CA TYR A 61 -20.17 -3.33 6.13
C TYR A 61 -19.57 -2.12 5.41
N VAL A 62 -20.03 -0.90 5.72
CA VAL A 62 -19.44 0.33 5.17
C VAL A 62 -17.97 0.46 5.57
N GLY A 63 -17.61 0.13 6.81
CA GLY A 63 -16.23 0.16 7.29
C GLY A 63 -15.31 -0.82 6.53
N ILE A 64 -15.75 -2.05 6.30
CA ILE A 64 -15.01 -3.06 5.52
C ILE A 64 -14.80 -2.58 4.08
N ILE A 65 -15.86 -2.02 3.46
CA ILE A 65 -15.77 -1.45 2.11
C ILE A 65 -14.77 -0.30 2.07
N CYS A 66 -14.79 0.60 3.05
CA CYS A 66 -13.83 1.71 3.16
C CYS A 66 -12.39 1.23 3.29
N ILE A 67 -12.11 0.22 4.13
CA ILE A 67 -10.77 -0.36 4.27
C ILE A 67 -10.29 -0.96 2.94
N GLY A 68 -11.15 -1.73 2.27
CA GLY A 68 -10.84 -2.30 0.96
C GLY A 68 -10.61 -1.22 -0.10
N PHE A 69 -11.41 -0.16 -0.08
CA PHE A 69 -11.27 0.97 -0.99
C PHE A 69 -9.94 1.70 -0.79
N ILE A 70 -9.56 1.99 0.45
CA ILE A 70 -8.27 2.64 0.75
C ILE A 70 -7.10 1.74 0.34
N ALA A 71 -7.18 0.44 0.61
CA ALA A 71 -6.16 -0.53 0.19
C ALA A 71 -5.98 -0.52 -1.35
N LEU A 72 -7.09 -0.54 -2.10
CA LEU A 72 -7.08 -0.45 -3.57
C LEU A 72 -6.52 0.89 -4.05
N LEU A 73 -6.90 1.99 -3.43
CA LEU A 73 -6.43 3.33 -3.77
C LEU A 73 -4.92 3.44 -3.58
N MET A 74 -4.41 2.85 -2.50
CA MET A 74 -2.99 2.83 -2.19
C MET A 74 -2.20 1.94 -3.17
N ASP A 75 -2.73 0.77 -3.54
CA ASP A 75 -2.13 -0.07 -4.59
C ASP A 75 -2.12 0.64 -5.95
N LEU A 76 -3.20 1.33 -6.30
CA LEU A 76 -3.31 2.09 -7.54
C LEU A 76 -2.32 3.26 -7.58
N ALA A 77 -2.20 4.00 -6.47
CA ALA A 77 -1.25 5.10 -6.34
C ALA A 77 0.19 4.61 -6.52
N LEU A 78 0.55 3.47 -5.93
CA LEU A 78 1.85 2.84 -6.13
C LEU A 78 2.09 2.36 -7.55
N ARG A 79 1.07 1.79 -8.21
CA ARG A 79 1.17 1.42 -9.63
C ARG A 79 1.42 2.65 -10.49
N LEU A 80 0.74 3.77 -10.22
CA LEU A 80 0.93 5.01 -10.97
C LEU A 80 2.34 5.57 -10.75
N LEU A 81 2.80 5.58 -9.50
CA LEU A 81 4.14 6.06 -9.14
C LEU A 81 5.23 5.18 -9.74
N SER A 82 5.05 3.85 -9.67
CA SER A 82 5.93 2.86 -10.29
C SER A 82 5.99 3.04 -11.81
N ARG A 83 4.85 3.26 -12.49
CA ARG A 83 4.82 3.56 -13.92
C ARG A 83 5.59 4.83 -14.27
N ARG A 84 5.46 5.90 -13.47
CA ARG A 84 6.23 7.14 -13.71
C ARG A 84 7.73 6.97 -13.49
N LEU A 85 8.14 6.18 -12.49
CA LEU A 85 9.55 5.89 -12.21
C LEU A 85 10.18 4.97 -13.27
N VAL A 86 9.41 4.02 -13.82
CA VAL A 86 9.87 3.07 -14.85
C VAL A 86 9.69 3.61 -16.28
N ALA A 87 8.88 4.66 -16.49
CA ALA A 87 8.68 5.28 -17.81
C ALA A 87 9.98 5.75 -18.49
N TRP A 88 11.05 5.95 -17.73
CA TRP A 88 12.37 6.27 -18.28
C TRP A 88 13.11 5.05 -18.87
N GLN A 89 12.77 3.83 -18.45
CA GLN A 89 13.36 2.57 -18.97
C GLN A 89 12.65 2.05 -20.22
N ASP A 90 11.34 2.27 -20.36
CA ASP A 90 10.59 1.92 -21.60
C ASP A 90 11.09 2.70 -22.83
N ARG A 91 11.84 3.79 -22.64
CA ARG A 91 12.46 4.56 -23.74
C ARG A 91 13.75 3.93 -24.29
N ILE A 92 14.26 2.89 -23.63
CA ILE A 92 15.55 2.25 -23.96
C ILE A 92 15.35 0.84 -24.54
N ALA A 93 14.12 0.29 -24.51
CA ALA A 93 13.76 -0.97 -25.17
C ALA A 93 13.39 -0.75 -26.64
#